data_AF-A0A8T3VRQ3-F1
#
_entry.id   AF-A0A8T3VRQ3-F1
#
_cell.length_a   1.000
_cell.length_b   1.000
_cell.length_c   1.000
_cell.angle_alpha   90.00
_cell.angle_beta   90.00
_cell.angle_gamma   90.00
#
_symmetry.space_group_name_H-M   'P 1'
#
loop_
_entity.id
_entity.type
_entity.pdbx_description
1 polymer ?
#
loop_
_entity_poly.entity_id
_entity_poly.type
_entity_poly.pdbx_seq_one_letter_code
_entity_poly.pdbx_strand_id
1 'polypeptide(L)'
;MKRKIMLILIALVTLCLAVSAVSAWEFSFGSSSSSSSSVSTDGDVATVDYKDGVLKINDKQFKIPNGYTQDNNFTQTGVDANMSTIQGAKMTRAAFDSGNNTIIVKYVYVPNNEITYNASANGETKTINGHTGAFKTQNDTTVVFTYGDNGKLIEINAPDEATLNEILK
;
A
#
# COMPACT_ATOMS: atom_id res chain seq x y z
N MET A 1 -14.60 -59.61 8.90
CA MET A 1 -13.38 -59.89 9.69
C MET A 1 -12.31 -60.48 8.78
N LYS A 2 -11.09 -59.93 8.85
CA LYS A 2 -9.82 -60.59 8.53
C LYS A 2 -9.65 -61.10 7.09
N ARG A 3 -9.01 -60.28 6.25
CA ARG A 3 -7.80 -60.68 5.50
C ARG A 3 -7.05 -59.41 5.09
N LYS A 4 -6.36 -58.93 6.11
CA LYS A 4 -5.24 -57.99 6.04
C LYS A 4 -4.10 -58.65 5.27
N ILE A 5 -3.43 -57.85 4.45
CA ILE A 5 -1.97 -57.75 4.35
C ILE A 5 -1.27 -59.01 3.84
N MET A 6 -0.74 -58.95 2.62
CA MET A 6 0.70 -59.13 2.46
C MET A 6 1.20 -58.78 1.05
N LEU A 7 2.22 -57.94 1.08
CA LEU A 7 3.39 -57.87 0.21
C LEU A 7 3.32 -56.95 -1.02
N ILE A 8 3.95 -55.77 -1.04
CA ILE A 8 5.39 -55.43 -0.84
C ILE A 8 6.14 -55.44 -2.18
N LEU A 9 6.44 -54.20 -2.60
CA LEU A 9 7.73 -53.69 -3.07
C LEU A 9 8.15 -53.80 -4.56
N ILE A 10 8.62 -52.63 -5.01
CA ILE A 10 9.74 -52.35 -5.93
C ILE A 10 9.42 -52.30 -7.42
N ALA A 11 9.26 -51.07 -7.91
CA ALA A 11 10.15 -50.43 -8.91
C ALA A 11 9.59 -49.01 -9.16
N LEU A 12 10.04 -47.99 -8.43
CA LEU A 12 11.26 -47.25 -8.73
C LEU A 12 11.32 -46.79 -10.20
N VAL A 13 10.55 -45.75 -10.52
CA VAL A 13 10.96 -44.77 -11.54
C VAL A 13 10.76 -43.38 -10.93
N THR A 14 11.83 -42.96 -10.26
CA THR A 14 12.31 -41.59 -10.20
C THR A 14 12.06 -40.84 -11.51
N LEU A 15 11.45 -39.66 -11.45
CA LEU A 15 12.00 -38.37 -11.93
C LEU A 15 10.86 -37.35 -12.08
N CYS A 16 10.77 -36.38 -11.18
CA CYS A 16 10.83 -34.95 -11.53
C CYS A 16 10.69 -34.11 -10.27
N LEU A 17 11.78 -33.38 -10.02
CA LEU A 17 11.93 -32.38 -9.00
C LEU A 17 11.08 -31.16 -9.32
N ALA A 18 10.60 -30.56 -8.24
CA ALA A 18 10.66 -29.13 -7.97
C ALA A 18 9.57 -28.18 -8.51
N VAL A 19 8.81 -27.69 -7.52
CA VAL A 19 8.75 -26.28 -7.11
C VAL A 19 7.69 -25.39 -7.80
N SER A 20 6.74 -25.00 -6.92
CA SER A 20 5.98 -23.75 -6.86
C SER A 20 5.17 -23.32 -8.09
N ALA A 21 3.85 -23.37 -7.92
CA ALA A 21 3.01 -22.27 -8.35
C ALA A 21 2.07 -21.92 -7.18
N VAL A 22 2.37 -20.79 -6.53
CA VAL A 22 1.43 -20.06 -5.69
C VAL A 22 0.19 -19.80 -6.54
N SER A 23 -0.98 -20.15 -6.02
CA SER A 23 -2.26 -19.88 -6.65
C SER A 23 -2.36 -18.40 -6.98
N ALA A 24 -2.27 -18.08 -8.28
CA ALA A 24 -2.61 -16.76 -8.77
C ALA A 24 -4.11 -16.56 -8.55
N TRP A 25 -4.47 -15.56 -7.74
CA TRP A 25 -5.81 -15.01 -7.72
C TRP A 25 -6.06 -14.36 -9.08
N GLU A 26 -6.81 -15.03 -9.95
CA GLU A 26 -7.35 -14.42 -11.15
C GLU A 26 -8.55 -13.55 -10.76
N PHE A 27 -8.34 -12.23 -10.67
CA PHE A 27 -9.45 -11.28 -10.70
C PHE A 27 -9.82 -11.01 -12.16
N SER A 28 -10.92 -11.62 -12.59
CA SER A 28 -11.64 -11.22 -13.80
C SER A 28 -12.48 -9.99 -13.48
N PHE A 29 -12.12 -8.83 -14.02
CA PHE A 29 -13.01 -7.67 -14.03
C PHE A 29 -13.89 -7.74 -15.27
N GLY A 30 -15.09 -8.28 -15.09
CA GLY A 30 -16.20 -8.10 -16.01
C GLY A 30 -16.48 -6.61 -16.18
N SER A 31 -16.64 -6.20 -17.43
CA SER A 31 -17.01 -4.84 -17.81
C SER A 31 -18.31 -4.45 -17.11
N SER A 32 -18.26 -3.40 -16.30
CA SER A 32 -19.43 -2.69 -15.81
C SER A 32 -19.06 -1.23 -15.66
N SER A 33 -19.60 -0.44 -16.58
CA SER A 33 -19.53 1.00 -16.67
C SER A 33 -20.05 1.67 -15.40
N SER A 34 -19.21 2.50 -14.78
CA SER A 34 -19.64 3.53 -13.85
C SER A 34 -18.61 4.65 -13.84
N SER A 35 -19.01 5.79 -14.38
CA SER A 35 -18.47 7.15 -14.23
C SER A 35 -16.98 7.24 -13.89
N SER A 36 -16.15 7.17 -14.93
CA SER A 36 -14.74 7.58 -14.87
C SER A 36 -14.65 9.08 -14.63
N SER A 37 -14.20 9.50 -13.45
CA SER A 37 -13.44 10.74 -13.34
C SER A 37 -12.10 10.50 -14.06
N SER A 38 -11.93 11.22 -15.16
CA SER A 38 -10.78 11.27 -16.07
C SER A 38 -9.46 10.69 -15.51
N VAL A 39 -9.01 9.60 -16.13
CA VAL A 39 -7.59 9.27 -16.19
C VAL A 39 -6.91 10.39 -16.98
N SER A 40 -6.21 11.29 -16.28
CA SER A 40 -5.27 12.18 -16.95
C SER A 40 -4.11 11.34 -17.45
N THR A 41 -4.05 11.17 -18.77
CA THR A 41 -2.88 10.65 -19.50
C THR A 41 -1.71 11.64 -19.52
N ASP A 42 -1.85 12.80 -18.91
CA ASP A 42 -0.76 13.71 -18.55
C ASP A 42 -0.38 13.51 -17.09
N GLY A 43 0.88 13.12 -16.85
CA GLY A 43 1.44 12.71 -15.56
C GLY A 43 1.56 13.81 -14.48
N ASP A 44 0.64 14.77 -14.45
CA ASP A 44 0.71 15.97 -13.62
C ASP A 44 -0.20 15.94 -12.38
N VAL A 45 -1.26 15.13 -12.35
CA VAL A 45 -2.20 15.09 -11.22
C VAL A 45 -2.43 13.66 -10.76
N ALA A 46 -2.02 13.37 -9.53
CA ALA A 46 -2.29 12.08 -8.91
C ALA A 46 -3.79 11.85 -8.65
N THR A 47 -4.29 10.69 -9.04
CA THR A 47 -5.69 10.28 -8.88
C THR A 47 -5.90 9.56 -7.56
N VAL A 48 -7.07 9.74 -6.95
CA VAL A 48 -7.51 9.01 -5.74
C VAL A 48 -8.78 8.24 -6.07
N ASP A 49 -8.79 6.95 -5.83
CA ASP A 49 -9.96 6.08 -5.93
C ASP A 49 -10.05 5.24 -4.65
N TYR A 50 -11.23 5.15 -4.05
CA TYR A 50 -11.46 4.33 -2.86
C TYR A 50 -12.72 3.51 -3.04
N LYS A 51 -12.54 2.19 -3.06
CA LYS A 51 -13.65 1.25 -3.26
C LYS A 51 -13.36 -0.05 -2.52
N ASP A 52 -14.40 -0.61 -1.89
CA ASP A 52 -14.36 -1.92 -1.24
C ASP A 52 -13.18 -2.10 -0.26
N GLY A 53 -12.85 -1.05 0.51
CA GLY A 53 -11.76 -1.07 1.49
C GLY A 53 -10.35 -0.88 0.90
N VAL A 54 -10.23 -0.68 -0.41
CA VAL A 54 -8.93 -0.46 -1.07
C VAL A 54 -8.86 0.97 -1.57
N LEU A 55 -7.86 1.70 -1.07
CA LEU A 55 -7.46 3.01 -1.57
C LEU A 55 -6.42 2.82 -2.67
N LYS A 56 -6.66 3.42 -3.82
CA LYS A 56 -5.70 3.54 -4.92
C LYS A 56 -5.30 4.99 -5.09
N ILE A 57 -3.99 5.25 -5.04
CA ILE A 57 -3.42 6.53 -5.41
C ILE A 57 -2.42 6.29 -6.52
N ASN A 58 -2.75 6.71 -7.74
CA ASN A 58 -2.02 6.35 -8.96
C ASN A 58 -1.73 4.83 -9.06
N ASP A 59 -0.44 4.47 -9.07
CA ASP A 59 0.09 3.12 -9.18
C ASP A 59 0.18 2.39 -7.84
N LYS A 60 -0.21 3.04 -6.73
CA LYS A 60 -0.12 2.49 -5.37
C LYS A 60 -1.50 2.09 -4.85
N GLN A 61 -1.52 1.00 -4.08
CA GLN A 61 -2.72 0.48 -3.45
C GLN A 61 -2.46 0.30 -1.96
N PHE A 62 -3.47 0.63 -1.15
CA PHE A 62 -3.43 0.58 0.30
C PHE A 62 -4.73 -0.04 0.81
N LYS A 63 -4.62 -0.98 1.75
CA LYS A 63 -5.79 -1.64 2.32
C LYS A 63 -6.28 -0.90 3.55
N ILE A 64 -7.35 -0.12 3.43
CA ILE A 64 -7.92 0.58 4.57
C ILE A 64 -8.71 -0.42 5.43
N PRO A 65 -8.39 -0.55 6.74
CA PRO A 65 -9.09 -1.47 7.61
C PRO A 65 -10.59 -1.18 7.71
N ASN A 66 -11.37 -2.21 8.04
CA ASN A 66 -12.82 -2.08 8.22
C ASN A 66 -13.16 -1.10 9.35
N GLY A 67 -14.28 -0.38 9.20
CA GLY A 67 -14.77 0.58 10.19
C GLY A 67 -14.33 2.03 9.95
N TYR A 68 -13.39 2.25 9.03
CA TYR A 68 -12.99 3.59 8.60
C TYR A 68 -13.86 4.09 7.43
N THR A 69 -14.23 5.36 7.48
CA THR A 69 -14.99 6.04 6.41
C THR A 69 -14.14 7.16 5.83
N GLN A 70 -14.12 7.31 4.50
CA GLN A 70 -13.34 8.36 3.86
C GLN A 70 -13.86 9.75 4.21
N ASP A 71 -12.97 10.64 4.65
CA ASP A 71 -13.25 12.06 4.79
C ASP A 71 -12.87 12.80 3.49
N ASN A 72 -13.91 13.13 2.71
CA ASN A 72 -13.76 13.83 1.44
C ASN A 72 -13.33 15.30 1.62
N ASN A 73 -13.53 15.92 2.79
CA ASN A 73 -13.11 17.31 3.04
C ASN A 73 -11.59 17.40 3.26
N PHE A 74 -10.99 16.33 3.78
CA PHE A 74 -9.55 16.26 4.02
C PHE A 74 -8.78 15.57 2.89
N THR A 75 -9.48 14.89 1.98
CA THR A 75 -8.91 14.33 0.75
C THR A 75 -8.55 15.45 -0.22
N GLN A 76 -7.31 15.46 -0.71
CA GLN A 76 -6.81 16.47 -1.65
C GLN A 76 -5.97 15.82 -2.74
N THR A 77 -6.07 16.33 -3.97
CA THR A 77 -5.33 15.82 -5.12
C THR A 77 -4.49 16.94 -5.76
N GLY A 78 -3.26 16.62 -6.15
CA GLY A 78 -2.36 17.53 -6.88
C GLY A 78 -2.04 18.89 -6.22
N VAL A 79 -2.19 19.02 -4.90
CA VAL A 79 -1.89 20.28 -4.18
C VAL A 79 -0.39 20.44 -3.98
N ASP A 80 0.09 21.67 -3.78
CA ASP A 80 1.50 21.89 -3.45
C ASP A 80 1.85 21.24 -2.10
N ALA A 81 2.91 20.42 -2.11
CA ALA A 81 3.38 19.71 -0.91
C ALA A 81 4.13 20.63 0.06
N ASN A 82 4.51 21.84 -0.39
CA ASN A 82 5.26 22.84 0.38
C ASN A 82 6.49 22.27 1.11
N MET A 83 7.28 21.46 0.40
CA MET A 83 8.51 20.91 0.94
C MET A 83 9.66 21.90 0.77
N SER A 84 10.35 22.24 1.86
CA SER A 84 11.46 23.21 1.86
C SER A 84 12.64 22.80 0.99
N THR A 85 12.83 21.50 0.77
CA THR A 85 13.98 20.93 0.05
C THR A 85 13.65 20.47 -1.37
N ILE A 86 12.37 20.41 -1.74
CA ILE A 86 11.92 19.85 -3.02
C ILE A 86 10.94 20.82 -3.67
N GLN A 87 11.48 21.72 -4.49
CA GLN A 87 10.67 22.69 -5.24
C GLN A 87 9.76 21.97 -6.24
N GLY A 88 8.52 22.43 -6.37
CA GLY A 88 7.54 21.85 -7.30
C GLY A 88 6.95 20.51 -6.86
N ALA A 89 7.25 20.05 -5.64
CA ALA A 89 6.62 18.86 -5.09
C ALA A 89 5.10 19.04 -4.94
N LYS A 90 4.35 18.08 -5.46
CA LYS A 90 2.90 17.93 -5.36
C LYS A 90 2.56 16.81 -4.38
N MET A 91 1.42 16.96 -3.73
CA MET A 91 0.88 16.01 -2.76
C MET A 91 -0.52 15.61 -3.17
N THR A 92 -0.82 14.35 -2.94
CA THR A 92 -2.17 13.82 -2.91
C THR A 92 -2.37 13.07 -1.62
N ARG A 93 -3.48 13.31 -0.93
CA ARG A 93 -3.77 12.67 0.34
C ARG A 93 -5.21 12.21 0.40
N ALA A 94 -5.42 11.09 1.07
CA ALA A 94 -6.73 10.62 1.47
C ALA A 94 -6.74 10.43 2.99
N ALA A 95 -7.86 10.80 3.62
CA ALA A 95 -8.07 10.67 5.06
C ALA A 95 -9.28 9.77 5.33
N PHE A 96 -9.22 8.98 6.39
CA PHE A 96 -10.29 8.09 6.80
C PHE A 96 -10.45 8.12 8.31
N ASP A 97 -11.69 8.26 8.77
CA ASP A 97 -11.99 8.39 10.19
C ASP A 97 -12.81 7.20 10.72
N SER A 98 -12.53 6.83 11.96
CA SER A 98 -13.28 5.85 12.75
C SER A 98 -13.32 6.31 14.21
N GLY A 99 -14.39 7.00 14.60
CA GLY A 99 -14.50 7.58 15.94
C GLY A 99 -13.43 8.64 16.17
N ASN A 100 -12.52 8.39 17.13
CA ASN A 100 -11.40 9.29 17.45
C ASN A 100 -10.10 8.95 16.69
N ASN A 101 -10.12 7.92 15.84
CA ASN A 101 -8.95 7.47 15.10
C ASN A 101 -9.02 7.95 13.66
N THR A 102 -7.87 8.38 13.13
CA THR A 102 -7.74 8.83 11.75
C THR A 102 -6.57 8.12 11.08
N ILE A 103 -6.79 7.66 9.86
CA ILE A 103 -5.76 7.19 8.93
C ILE A 103 -5.55 8.27 7.87
N ILE A 104 -4.30 8.62 7.59
CA ILE A 104 -3.96 9.54 6.49
C ILE A 104 -2.90 8.87 5.63
N VAL A 105 -3.19 8.71 4.34
CA VAL A 105 -2.21 8.26 3.35
C VAL A 105 -1.87 9.44 2.46
N LYS A 106 -0.59 9.81 2.40
CA LYS A 106 -0.06 10.86 1.53
C LYS A 106 0.87 10.24 0.49
N TYR A 107 0.70 10.70 -0.75
CA TYR A 107 1.51 10.41 -1.91
C TYR A 107 2.12 11.72 -2.40
N VAL A 108 3.44 11.83 -2.35
CA VAL A 108 4.18 13.02 -2.76
C VAL A 108 5.03 12.69 -3.97
N TYR A 109 4.99 13.59 -4.95
CA TYR A 109 5.67 13.43 -6.23
C TYR A 109 6.16 14.78 -6.74
N VAL A 110 7.14 14.77 -7.62
CA VAL A 110 7.53 15.95 -8.39
C VAL A 110 7.24 15.65 -9.85
N PRO A 111 6.45 16.48 -10.55
CA PRO A 111 6.22 16.28 -11.98
C PRO A 111 7.54 16.15 -12.74
N ASN A 112 7.63 15.12 -13.59
CA ASN A 112 8.80 14.81 -14.43
C ASN A 112 10.13 14.59 -13.68
N ASN A 113 10.09 14.37 -12.37
CA ASN A 113 11.30 14.17 -11.55
C ASN A 113 11.09 13.06 -10.51
N GLU A 114 12.19 12.56 -9.98
CA GLU A 114 12.19 11.55 -8.92
C GLU A 114 12.61 12.17 -7.58
N ILE A 115 11.96 11.71 -6.51
CA ILE A 115 12.32 12.02 -5.13
C ILE A 115 13.27 10.95 -4.62
N THR A 116 14.49 11.35 -4.27
CA THR A 116 15.41 10.51 -3.50
C THR A 116 15.13 10.69 -2.01
N TYR A 117 14.73 9.61 -1.35
CA TYR A 117 14.41 9.62 0.08
C TYR A 117 15.44 8.83 0.89
N ASN A 118 15.92 9.44 1.97
CA ASN A 118 16.81 8.79 2.94
C ASN A 118 16.06 8.60 4.27
N ALA A 119 15.64 7.38 4.57
CA ALA A 119 14.91 7.03 5.78
C ALA A 119 15.69 7.37 7.06
N SER A 120 16.98 7.08 7.10
CA SER A 120 17.81 7.23 8.31
C SER A 120 18.03 8.68 8.71
N ALA A 121 17.88 9.62 7.78
CA ALA A 121 17.92 11.06 8.08
C ALA A 121 16.60 11.57 8.71
N ASN A 122 15.55 10.76 8.68
CA ASN A 122 14.19 11.20 8.97
C ASN A 122 13.54 10.51 10.17
N GLY A 123 14.10 9.42 10.71
CA GLY A 123 13.54 8.72 11.88
C GLY A 123 14.23 7.37 12.13
N GLU A 124 13.61 6.54 12.98
CA GLU A 124 14.07 5.16 13.15
C GLU A 124 13.87 4.40 11.83
N THR A 125 14.92 3.78 11.31
CA THR A 125 14.80 3.02 10.06
C THR A 125 14.14 1.68 10.35
N LYS A 126 13.00 1.40 9.71
CA LYS A 126 12.23 0.17 9.90
C LYS A 126 11.77 -0.39 8.55
N THR A 127 11.62 -1.71 8.46
CA THR A 127 11.06 -2.37 7.28
C THR A 127 9.70 -2.96 7.62
N ILE A 128 8.66 -2.55 6.88
CA ILE A 128 7.26 -2.96 7.07
C ILE A 128 6.71 -3.42 5.72
N ASN A 129 6.22 -4.66 5.66
CA ASN A 129 5.76 -5.33 4.44
C ASN A 129 6.68 -5.14 3.21
N GLY A 130 8.00 -5.24 3.42
CA GLY A 130 8.99 -5.10 2.34
C GLY A 130 9.39 -3.66 1.99
N HIS A 131 8.74 -2.65 2.59
CA HIS A 131 9.13 -1.26 2.44
C HIS A 131 10.06 -0.83 3.56
N THR A 132 11.25 -0.34 3.22
CA THR A 132 12.17 0.26 4.19
C THR A 132 11.95 1.78 4.24
N GLY A 133 11.67 2.30 5.43
CA GLY A 133 11.30 3.69 5.64
C GLY A 133 11.65 4.21 7.03
N ALA A 134 11.35 5.49 7.27
CA ALA A 134 11.45 6.11 8.58
C ALA A 134 10.16 5.87 9.35
N PHE A 135 10.29 5.41 10.59
CA PHE A 135 9.20 5.16 11.52
C PHE A 135 9.30 6.13 12.70
N LYS A 136 8.14 6.63 13.14
CA LYS A 136 7.99 7.50 14.31
C LYS A 136 6.73 7.15 15.08
N THR A 137 6.83 7.18 16.39
CA THR A 137 5.67 7.22 17.28
C THR A 137 5.40 8.67 17.70
N GLN A 138 4.15 9.09 17.65
CA GLN A 138 3.64 10.39 18.07
C GLN A 138 2.56 10.18 19.13
N ASN A 139 2.57 11.00 20.18
CA ASN A 139 1.56 10.96 21.25
C ASN A 139 1.33 9.53 21.80
N ASP A 140 2.42 8.81 22.01
CA ASP A 140 2.54 7.46 22.58
C ASP A 140 1.85 6.30 21.82
N THR A 141 1.05 6.58 20.79
CA THR A 141 0.22 5.57 20.12
C THR A 141 0.23 5.72 18.60
N THR A 142 -0.02 6.93 18.10
CA THR A 142 -0.07 7.21 16.66
C THR A 142 1.28 6.96 16.03
N VAL A 143 1.30 6.25 14.91
CA VAL A 143 2.52 5.96 14.17
C VAL A 143 2.51 6.71 12.85
N VAL A 144 3.70 7.16 12.45
CA VAL A 144 3.96 7.71 11.13
C VAL A 144 5.06 6.91 10.48
N PHE A 145 4.78 6.40 9.28
CA PHE A 145 5.75 5.69 8.47
C PHE A 145 5.90 6.34 7.11
N THR A 146 7.13 6.70 6.77
CA THR A 146 7.46 7.39 5.53
C THR A 146 8.49 6.57 4.75
N TYR A 147 8.22 6.25 3.49
CA TYR A 147 9.14 5.49 2.65
C TYR A 147 9.17 6.02 1.22
N GLY A 148 10.31 5.81 0.55
CA GLY A 148 10.46 6.10 -0.87
C GLY A 148 10.07 4.89 -1.72
N ASP A 149 9.39 5.12 -2.83
CA ASP A 149 8.97 4.07 -3.75
C ASP A 149 8.88 4.63 -5.19
N ASN A 150 9.66 4.09 -6.13
CA ASN A 150 9.73 4.52 -7.54
C ASN A 150 9.84 6.05 -7.75
N GLY A 151 10.74 6.68 -6.99
CA GLY A 151 10.95 8.14 -7.06
C GLY A 151 9.77 8.96 -6.54
N LYS A 152 8.93 8.37 -5.70
CA LYS A 152 7.81 9.00 -4.98
C LYS A 152 8.02 8.81 -3.48
N LEU A 153 7.37 9.65 -2.69
CA LEU A 153 7.40 9.54 -1.24
C LEU A 153 5.98 9.22 -0.73
N ILE A 154 5.87 8.16 0.06
CA ILE A 154 4.63 7.75 0.70
C ILE A 154 4.78 8.02 2.19
N GLU A 155 3.77 8.65 2.79
CA GLU A 155 3.66 8.84 4.24
C GLU A 155 2.30 8.33 4.71
N ILE A 156 2.31 7.47 5.73
CA ILE A 156 1.10 6.90 6.33
C ILE A 156 1.08 7.27 7.80
N ASN A 157 0.02 7.96 8.21
CA ASN A 157 -0.33 8.17 9.61
C ASN A 157 -1.42 7.15 9.99
N ALA A 158 -1.19 6.40 11.07
CA ALA A 158 -2.12 5.41 11.58
C ALA A 158 -2.19 5.49 13.12
N PRO A 159 -3.30 5.06 13.75
CA PRO A 159 -3.46 5.11 15.21
C PRO A 159 -2.49 4.21 15.97
N ASP A 160 -1.97 3.15 15.33
CA ASP A 160 -1.04 2.20 15.91
C ASP A 160 -0.31 1.40 14.80
N GLU A 161 0.72 0.66 15.20
CA GLU A 161 1.54 -0.13 14.28
C GLU A 161 0.78 -1.32 13.64
N ALA A 162 -0.19 -1.93 14.33
CA ALA A 162 -0.96 -3.04 13.76
C ALA A 162 -1.84 -2.55 12.60
N THR A 163 -2.47 -1.39 12.77
CA THR A 163 -3.24 -0.68 11.73
C THR A 163 -2.34 -0.32 10.55
N LEU A 164 -1.14 0.23 10.79
CA LEU A 164 -0.16 0.51 9.73
C LEU A 164 0.23 -0.74 8.93
N ASN A 165 0.50 -1.85 9.62
CA ASN A 165 0.84 -3.12 8.97
C ASN A 165 -0.31 -3.65 8.10
N GLU A 166 -1.57 -3.42 8.48
CA GLU A 166 -2.70 -3.80 7.63
C GLU A 166 -2.81 -2.93 6.38
N ILE A 167 -2.56 -1.62 6.49
CA ILE A 167 -2.60 -0.68 5.36
C ILE A 167 -1.61 -1.06 4.26
N LEU A 168 -0.43 -1.54 4.66
CA LEU A 168 0.67 -1.86 3.75
C LEU A 168 0.63 -3.28 3.20
N LYS A 169 -0.26 -4.17 3.65
CA LYS A 169 -0.38 -5.56 3.18
C LYS A 169 -0.90 -5.65 1.75
#